data_AF-A0A6N9H7Z8-F1
#
_entry.id   AF-A0A6N9H7Z8-F1
#
_cell.length_a   1.000
_cell.length_b   1.000
_cell.length_c   1.000
_cell.angle_alpha   90.00
_cell.angle_beta   90.00
_cell.angle_gamma   90.00
#
_symmetry.space_group_name_H-M   'P 1'
#
loop_
_entity.id
_entity.type
_entity.pdbx_description
1 polymer ?
#
loop_
_entity_poly.entity_id
_entity_poly.type
_entity_poly.pdbx_seq_one_letter_code
_entity_poly.pdbx_strand_id
1 'polypeptide(L)'
;MDTQSLEAAAQRWAALADRMARLAADCRAAQGVEWHSPAAEDFRCRLGEQAGRIAAAGSVGGDVVGAYRAHIAAVAAVPDMEVGRLVRTGPWPAGAGAGMAP
;
A
#
# COMPACT_ATOMS: atom_id res chain seq x y z
N MET A 1 16.53 3.62 -9.04
CA MET A 1 15.16 3.24 -9.42
C MET A 1 14.54 4.46 -10.08
N ASP A 2 14.11 4.35 -11.33
CA ASP A 2 13.56 5.47 -12.10
C ASP A 2 12.05 5.66 -11.83
N THR A 3 11.50 6.80 -12.27
CA THR A 3 10.09 7.14 -12.12
C THR A 3 9.17 6.09 -12.74
N GLN A 4 9.57 5.51 -13.87
CA GLN A 4 8.81 4.45 -14.55
C GLN A 4 8.67 3.19 -13.68
N SER A 5 9.73 2.81 -12.96
CA SER A 5 9.71 1.68 -12.03
C SER A 5 8.79 1.93 -10.83
N LEU A 6 8.75 3.17 -10.33
CA LEU A 6 7.85 3.59 -9.26
C LEU A 6 6.38 3.57 -9.71
N GLU A 7 6.09 4.05 -10.92
CA GLU A 7 4.75 3.98 -11.51
C GLU A 7 4.28 2.54 -11.70
N ALA A 8 5.16 1.67 -12.22
CA ALA A 8 4.86 0.25 -12.36
C ALA A 8 4.59 -0.41 -11.00
N ALA A 9 5.35 -0.04 -9.95
CA ALA A 9 5.08 -0.50 -8.60
C ALA A 9 3.72 -0.02 -8.08
N ALA A 10 3.39 1.26 -8.26
CA ALA A 10 2.09 1.82 -7.89
C ALA A 10 0.92 1.11 -8.60
N GLN A 11 1.07 0.83 -9.90
CA GLN A 11 0.06 0.10 -10.68
C GLN A 11 -0.16 -1.33 -10.17
N ARG A 12 0.92 -2.05 -9.80
CA ARG A 12 0.81 -3.39 -9.22
C ARG A 12 0.07 -3.36 -7.87
N TRP A 13 0.37 -2.38 -7.03
CA TRP A 13 -0.34 -2.20 -5.75
C TRP A 13 -1.81 -1.85 -5.95
N ALA A 14 -2.14 -0.97 -6.90
CA ALA A 14 -3.52 -0.63 -7.25
C ALA A 14 -4.29 -1.87 -7.74
N ALA A 15 -3.71 -2.64 -8.66
CA ALA A 15 -4.31 -3.86 -9.16
C ALA A 15 -4.54 -4.91 -8.06
N LEU A 16 -3.63 -5.00 -7.08
CA LEU A 16 -3.79 -5.88 -5.92
C LEU A 16 -4.92 -5.40 -5.00
N ALA A 17 -4.98 -4.10 -4.70
CA ALA A 17 -6.06 -3.51 -3.89
C ALA A 17 -7.44 -3.77 -4.53
N ASP A 18 -7.55 -3.60 -5.85
CA ASP A 18 -8.80 -3.89 -6.57
C ASP A 18 -9.18 -5.38 -6.52
N ARG A 19 -8.21 -6.29 -6.61
CA ARG A 19 -8.46 -7.74 -6.47
C ARG A 19 -8.95 -8.08 -5.07
N MET A 20 -8.36 -7.47 -4.04
CA MET A 20 -8.80 -7.65 -2.65
C MET A 20 -10.23 -7.12 -2.47
N ALA A 21 -10.55 -5.95 -3.03
CA ALA A 21 -11.90 -5.37 -2.96
C ALA A 21 -12.94 -6.30 -3.61
N ARG A 22 -12.63 -6.86 -4.79
CA ARG A 22 -13.49 -7.86 -5.46
C ARG A 22 -13.67 -9.12 -4.62
N LEU A 23 -12.59 -9.68 -4.10
CA LEU A 23 -12.66 -10.89 -3.26
C LEU A 23 -13.49 -10.66 -1.99
N ALA A 24 -13.36 -9.49 -1.35
CA ALA A 24 -14.19 -9.11 -0.21
C ALA A 24 -15.66 -8.92 -0.59
N ALA A 25 -15.97 -8.50 -1.82
CA ALA A 25 -17.33 -8.42 -2.33
C ALA A 25 -17.91 -9.82 -2.57
N ASP A 26 -17.14 -10.74 -3.15
CA ASP A 26 -17.55 -12.12 -3.38
C ASP A 26 -17.88 -12.84 -2.07
N CYS A 27 -17.04 -12.66 -1.03
CA CYS A 27 -17.32 -13.20 0.31
C CYS A 27 -18.62 -12.64 0.91
N ARG A 28 -18.91 -11.35 0.71
CA ARG A 28 -20.17 -10.72 1.17
C ARG A 28 -21.38 -11.21 0.38
N ALA A 29 -21.24 -11.38 -0.94
CA ALA A 29 -22.30 -11.91 -1.79
C ALA A 29 -22.71 -13.33 -1.37
N ALA A 30 -21.74 -14.16 -0.98
CA ALA A 30 -22.01 -15.51 -0.46
C ALA A 30 -22.84 -15.52 0.84
N GLN A 31 -22.79 -14.44 1.64
CA GLN A 31 -23.66 -14.28 2.81
C GLN A 31 -25.13 -13.97 2.44
N GLY A 32 -25.40 -13.52 1.22
CA GLY A 32 -26.75 -13.24 0.73
C GLY A 32 -27.49 -14.47 0.20
N VAL A 33 -26.80 -15.61 0.05
CA VAL A 33 -27.43 -16.89 -0.29
C VAL A 33 -28.25 -17.36 0.91
N GLU A 34 -29.32 -18.11 0.66
CA GLU A 34 -30.15 -18.74 1.69
C GLU A 34 -29.54 -20.10 2.07
N TRP A 35 -29.18 -20.28 3.35
CA TRP A 35 -28.52 -21.49 3.83
C TRP A 35 -29.32 -22.04 5.00
N HIS A 36 -29.53 -23.35 5.02
CA HIS A 36 -30.32 -24.01 6.06
C HIS A 36 -29.45 -25.01 6.83
N SER A 37 -28.78 -24.55 7.88
CA SER A 37 -28.26 -25.37 8.99
C SER A 37 -27.49 -24.48 9.98
N PRO A 38 -27.30 -24.91 11.25
CA PRO A 38 -26.39 -24.22 12.17
C PRO A 38 -24.95 -24.10 11.64
N ALA A 39 -24.44 -25.14 10.97
CA ALA A 39 -23.10 -25.13 10.37
C ALA A 39 -22.97 -24.08 9.25
N ALA A 40 -24.06 -23.82 8.52
CA ALA A 40 -24.09 -22.78 7.51
C ALA A 40 -24.06 -21.36 8.11
N GLU A 41 -24.70 -21.13 9.25
CA GLU A 41 -24.65 -19.84 9.93
C GLU A 41 -23.24 -19.54 10.45
N ASP A 42 -22.57 -20.53 11.06
CA ASP A 42 -21.17 -20.42 11.46
C ASP A 42 -20.27 -20.08 10.26
N PHE A 43 -20.51 -20.70 9.11
CA PHE A 43 -19.76 -20.43 7.89
C PHE A 43 -20.04 -19.01 7.34
N ARG A 44 -21.29 -18.54 7.35
CA ARG A 44 -21.68 -17.18 6.97
C ARG A 44 -21.00 -16.12 7.84
N CYS A 45 -20.97 -16.33 9.15
CA CYS A 45 -20.26 -15.46 10.09
C CYS A 45 -18.76 -15.39 9.78
N ARG A 46 -18.12 -16.55 9.61
CA ARG A 46 -16.69 -16.62 9.25
C ARG A 46 -16.39 -15.94 7.91
N LEU A 47 -17.25 -16.12 6.91
CA LEU A 47 -17.11 -15.44 5.61
C LEU A 47 -17.16 -13.91 5.75
N GLY A 48 -18.04 -13.39 6.60
CA GLY A 48 -18.14 -11.96 6.89
C GLY A 48 -16.87 -11.40 7.55
N GLU A 49 -16.35 -12.11 8.54
CA GLU A 49 -15.08 -11.75 9.18
C GLU A 49 -13.92 -11.75 8.17
N GLN A 50 -13.83 -12.78 7.31
CA GLN A 50 -12.80 -12.82 6.28
C GLN A 50 -12.97 -11.71 5.25
N ALA A 51 -14.19 -11.40 4.83
CA ALA A 51 -14.46 -10.28 3.93
C ALA A 51 -13.96 -8.96 4.52
N GLY A 52 -14.19 -8.72 5.81
CA GLY A 52 -13.69 -7.55 6.53
C GLY A 52 -12.16 -7.48 6.54
N ARG A 53 -11.48 -8.60 6.82
CA ARG A 53 -10.00 -8.68 6.81
C ARG A 53 -9.42 -8.42 5.42
N ILE A 54 -10.02 -8.99 4.38
CA ILE A 54 -9.60 -8.79 2.99
C ILE A 54 -9.78 -7.32 2.58
N ALA A 55 -10.92 -6.71 2.94
CA ALA A 55 -11.16 -5.29 2.68
C ALA A 55 -10.13 -4.39 3.38
N ALA A 56 -9.80 -4.68 4.64
CA ALA A 56 -8.77 -3.95 5.39
C ALA A 56 -7.39 -4.05 4.71
N ALA A 57 -6.99 -5.25 4.27
CA ALA A 57 -5.75 -5.43 3.53
C ALA A 57 -5.75 -4.69 2.17
N GLY A 58 -6.89 -4.63 1.49
CA GLY A 58 -7.07 -3.80 0.29
C GLY A 58 -6.87 -2.30 0.56
N SER A 59 -7.36 -1.81 1.70
CA SER A 59 -7.17 -0.41 2.13
C SER A 59 -5.70 -0.06 2.31
N VAL A 60 -4.92 -0.94 2.96
CA VAL A 60 -3.46 -0.77 3.10
C VAL A 60 -2.79 -0.66 1.72
N GLY A 61 -3.24 -1.46 0.74
CA GLY A 61 -2.77 -1.33 -0.64
C GLY A 61 -3.04 0.06 -1.24
N GLY A 62 -4.19 0.65 -0.94
CA GLY A 62 -4.52 2.02 -1.34
C GLY A 62 -3.59 3.07 -0.75
N ASP A 63 -3.26 2.95 0.55
CA ASP A 63 -2.32 3.85 1.23
C ASP A 63 -0.92 3.78 0.60
N VAL A 64 -0.47 2.58 0.26
CA VAL A 64 0.81 2.37 -0.44
C VAL A 64 0.80 3.04 -1.82
N VAL A 65 -0.28 2.91 -2.59
CA VAL A 65 -0.43 3.63 -3.87
C VAL A 65 -0.36 5.14 -3.68
N GLY A 66 -1.00 5.66 -2.63
CA GLY A 66 -0.94 7.08 -2.25
C GLY A 66 0.50 7.53 -1.99
N ALA A 67 1.26 6.75 -1.23
CA ALA A 67 2.67 7.03 -0.94
C ALA A 67 3.54 7.05 -2.22
N TYR A 68 3.35 6.08 -3.13
CA TYR A 68 4.05 6.08 -4.42
C TYR A 68 3.74 7.33 -5.25
N ARG A 69 2.46 7.71 -5.36
CA ARG A 69 2.02 8.88 -6.13
C ARG A 69 2.57 10.18 -5.56
N ALA A 70 2.54 10.32 -4.23
CA ALA A 70 3.13 11.48 -3.54
C ALA A 70 4.64 11.59 -3.82
N HIS A 71 5.36 10.47 -3.78
CA HIS A 71 6.79 10.46 -4.07
C HIS A 71 7.10 10.80 -5.55
N ILE A 72 6.36 10.23 -6.51
CA ILE A 72 6.52 10.54 -7.94
C ILE A 72 6.31 12.04 -8.19
N ALA A 73 5.25 12.62 -7.61
CA ALA A 73 4.97 14.05 -7.75
C ALA A 73 6.08 14.92 -7.14
N ALA A 74 6.63 14.53 -5.98
CA ALA A 74 7.72 15.24 -5.33
C ALA A 74 9.00 15.25 -6.18
N VAL A 75 9.33 14.12 -6.84
CA VAL A 75 10.50 14.03 -7.73
C VAL A 75 10.29 14.85 -9.01
N ALA A 76 9.08 14.83 -9.58
CA ALA A 76 8.77 15.60 -10.78
C ALA A 76 8.76 17.13 -10.55
N ALA A 77 8.50 17.57 -9.31
CA ALA A 77 8.47 18.97 -8.94
C ALA A 77 9.86 19.59 -8.70
N VAL A 78 10.94 18.80 -8.72
CA VAL A 78 12.32 19.32 -8.64
C VAL A 78 12.73 19.78 -10.04
N PRO A 79 12.80 21.10 -10.33
CA PRO A 79 13.32 21.55 -11.61
C PRO A 79 14.80 21.17 -11.76
N ASP A 80 15.19 20.86 -12.98
CA ASP A 80 16.52 20.38 -13.44
C ASP A 80 17.73 21.26 -13.02
N MET A 81 17.49 22.39 -12.33
CA MET A 81 18.52 23.33 -11.88
C MET A 81 19.17 23.00 -10.53
N GLU A 82 18.62 22.12 -9.68
CA GLU A 82 19.22 21.79 -8.37
C GLU A 82 20.02 20.49 -8.33
N VAL A 83 19.86 19.59 -9.31
CA VAL A 83 20.54 18.29 -9.33
C VAL A 83 22.06 18.46 -9.44
N GLY A 84 22.53 19.50 -10.13
CA GLY A 84 23.97 19.82 -10.23
C GLY A 84 24.59 20.38 -8.93
N ARG A 85 23.78 20.89 -7.99
CA ARG A 85 24.27 21.53 -6.76
C ARG A 85 24.24 20.60 -5.55
N LEU A 86 23.22 19.74 -5.44
CA LEU A 86 23.06 18.81 -4.31
C LEU A 86 24.02 17.62 -4.33
N VAL A 87 24.48 17.17 -5.51
CA VAL A 87 25.48 16.08 -5.61
C VAL A 87 26.88 16.53 -5.12
N ARG A 88 27.13 17.85 -4.97
CA ARG A 88 28.45 18.39 -4.61
C ARG A 88 28.58 18.88 -3.17
N THR A 89 27.49 18.96 -2.39
CA THR A 89 27.56 19.50 -1.01
C THR A 89 26.82 18.64 0.00
N GLY A 90 27.53 17.69 0.60
CA GLY A 90 27.17 17.18 1.92
C GLY A 90 27.25 15.65 2.06
N PRO A 91 28.09 15.10 2.95
CA PRO A 91 28.09 13.67 3.22
C PRO A 91 26.79 13.24 3.90
N TRP A 92 26.29 12.09 3.46
CA TRP A 92 25.27 11.28 4.13
C TRP A 92 25.58 11.16 5.64
N PRO A 93 24.62 11.38 6.57
CA PRO A 93 24.89 11.20 7.98
C PRO A 93 25.02 9.70 8.27
N ALA A 94 26.27 9.22 8.35
CA ALA A 94 26.58 7.97 9.00
C ALA A 94 26.34 8.14 10.51
N GLY A 95 25.42 7.36 11.06
CA GLY A 95 25.43 6.96 12.47
C GLY A 95 25.23 8.07 13.50
N ALA A 96 24.00 8.20 14.01
CA ALA A 96 23.82 8.63 15.39
C ALA A 96 24.46 7.58 16.31
N GLY A 97 25.58 7.89 16.93
CA GLY A 97 26.20 7.02 17.93
C GLY A 97 27.54 7.53 18.45
N ALA A 98 27.55 7.84 19.75
CA ALA A 98 28.69 8.18 20.61
C ALA A 98 29.33 9.56 20.33
N GLY A 99 29.37 10.51 21.26
CA GLY A 99 29.56 10.35 22.69
C GLY A 99 30.99 10.79 23.05
N MET A 100 31.05 11.76 23.96
CA MET A 100 32.22 12.20 24.75
C MET A 100 33.12 13.32 24.18
N ALA A 101 33.05 14.45 24.90
CA ALA A 101 34.07 15.48 25.05
C ALA A 101 35.36 14.88 25.68
N PRO A 102 36.49 15.60 25.66
CA PRO A 102 36.68 16.76 26.54
C PRO A 102 37.00 18.08 25.80
#